data_AF-A0A497A7F5-F1
#
_entry.id   AF-A0A497A7F5-F1
#
_cell.length_a   1.000
_cell.length_b   1.000
_cell.length_c   1.000
_cell.angle_alpha   90.00
_cell.angle_beta   90.00
_cell.angle_gamma   90.00
#
_symmetry.space_group_name_H-M   'P 1'
#
loop_
_entity.id
_entity.type
_entity.pdbx_description
1 polymer ?
#
loop_
_entity_poly.entity_id
_entity_poly.type
_entity_poly.pdbx_seq_one_letter_code
_entity_poly.pdbx_strand_id
1 'polypeptide(L)'
;MVKEEIKAIVAAHIGDGHTADWDLEGLLADVSAIFPLPPELNVNALSQLKPEQIEDRLTQQAEALYEAREKELGSDNMRVLERLVMLRTIDNLWVEHLTAMENMRQDVGLYAMGRQRDPLVIYKNEGYRQFQSLLSTIQHDVVHTIYHVGIVRREAPGAPAQAVASRGGESKQRLKVGGRKVGRNDPCPCGSGKKYKKCCGR
;
A
#
# COMPACT_ATOMS: atom_id res chain seq x y z
N MET A 1 16.08 2.78 -0.50
CA MET A 1 14.80 3.44 -0.17
C MET A 1 14.75 3.76 1.31
N VAL A 2 14.62 2.79 2.22
CA VAL A 2 14.56 3.07 3.67
C VAL A 2 15.76 3.89 4.17
N LYS A 3 17.00 3.46 3.89
CA LYS A 3 18.21 4.18 4.31
C LYS A 3 18.27 5.61 3.74
N GLU A 4 17.93 5.77 2.46
CA GLU A 4 17.91 7.09 1.80
C GLU A 4 16.84 8.00 2.40
N GLU A 5 15.70 7.44 2.82
CA GLU A 5 14.62 8.18 3.47
C GLU A 5 15.05 8.67 4.85
N ILE A 6 15.64 7.77 5.65
CA ILE A 6 16.19 8.13 6.97
C ILE A 6 17.25 9.22 6.82
N LYS A 7 18.15 9.09 5.84
CA LYS A 7 19.18 10.11 5.57
C LYS A 7 18.56 11.45 5.17
N ALA A 8 17.52 11.45 4.33
CA ALA A 8 16.83 12.67 3.93
C ALA A 8 16.15 13.36 5.13
N ILE A 9 15.50 12.58 6.01
CA ILE A 9 14.86 13.10 7.23
C ILE A 9 15.92 13.63 8.18
N VAL A 10 17.01 12.91 8.42
CA VAL A 10 18.11 13.37 9.27
C VAL A 10 18.69 14.68 8.73
N ALA A 11 18.99 14.76 7.43
CA ALA A 11 19.52 15.99 6.82
C ALA A 11 18.54 17.18 6.87
N ALA A 12 17.23 16.93 6.89
CA ALA A 12 16.23 17.99 6.99
C ALA A 12 16.16 18.62 8.39
N HIS A 13 16.42 17.84 9.43
CA HIS A 13 16.35 18.27 10.85
C HIS A 13 17.70 18.62 11.46
N ILE A 14 18.77 18.02 10.93
CA ILE A 14 20.15 18.18 11.35
C ILE A 14 20.90 18.84 10.18
N GLY A 15 20.97 20.18 10.19
CA GLY A 15 21.79 20.92 9.24
C GLY A 15 23.28 20.85 9.59
N ASP A 16 24.14 21.40 8.70
CA ASP A 16 25.60 21.51 8.89
C ASP A 16 26.03 22.39 10.08
N GLY A 17 25.08 22.89 10.87
CA GLY A 17 25.26 23.76 12.02
C GLY A 17 25.69 23.05 13.30
N HIS A 18 25.95 23.84 14.35
CA HIS A 18 26.27 23.31 15.68
C HIS A 18 25.04 22.59 16.27
N THR A 19 25.29 21.67 17.21
CA THR A 19 24.29 20.83 17.90
C THR A 19 23.13 21.60 18.54
N ALA A 20 23.27 22.91 18.73
CA ALA A 20 22.26 23.79 19.32
C ALA A 20 21.09 24.12 18.38
N ASP A 21 21.27 24.00 17.06
CA ASP A 21 20.24 24.28 16.05
C ASP A 21 19.52 23.01 15.55
N TRP A 22 19.81 21.85 16.14
CA TRP A 22 19.23 20.58 15.71
C TRP A 22 17.79 20.41 16.21
N ASP A 23 16.85 20.18 15.28
CA ASP A 23 15.48 19.84 15.63
C ASP A 23 15.33 18.34 15.89
N LEU A 24 15.82 17.90 17.04
CA LEU A 24 15.75 16.49 17.45
C LEU A 24 14.33 16.02 17.78
N GLU A 25 13.44 16.95 18.16
CA GLU A 25 12.03 16.62 18.43
C GLU A 25 11.28 16.37 17.12
N GLY A 26 11.46 17.24 16.12
CA GLY A 26 10.93 17.06 14.77
C GLY A 26 11.46 15.77 14.12
N LEU A 27 12.76 15.51 14.24
CA LEU A 27 13.37 14.27 13.75
C LEU A 27 12.69 13.02 14.32
N LEU A 28 12.51 12.96 15.64
CA LEU A 28 11.88 11.81 16.28
C LEU A 28 10.41 11.67 15.89
N ALA A 29 9.69 12.78 15.77
CA ALA A 29 8.29 12.78 15.32
C ALA A 29 8.16 12.20 13.91
N ASP A 30 8.96 12.67 12.96
CA ASP A 30 8.92 12.22 11.57
C ASP A 30 9.32 10.74 11.43
N VAL A 31 10.38 10.31 12.14
CA VAL A 31 10.78 8.90 12.12
C VAL A 31 9.73 8.01 12.77
N SER A 32 9.10 8.45 13.86
CA SER A 32 8.03 7.70 14.53
C SER A 32 6.78 7.52 13.66
N ALA A 33 6.56 8.42 12.69
CA ALA A 33 5.51 8.30 11.70
C ALA A 33 5.80 7.23 10.63
N ILE A 34 7.04 6.72 10.54
CA ILE A 34 7.41 5.61 9.68
C ILE A 34 7.35 4.30 10.46
N PHE A 35 8.03 4.21 11.60
CA PHE A 35 8.15 2.98 12.36
C PHE A 35 8.28 3.24 13.87
N PRO A 36 7.87 2.28 14.72
CA PRO A 36 7.96 2.45 16.16
C PRO A 36 9.41 2.54 16.64
N LEU A 37 9.69 3.57 17.44
CA LEU A 37 11.01 3.79 18.05
C LEU A 37 11.07 3.19 19.46
N PRO A 38 12.20 2.56 19.85
CA PRO A 38 12.40 2.09 21.21
C PRO A 38 12.60 3.28 22.15
N PRO A 39 12.24 3.17 23.44
CA PRO A 39 12.35 4.25 24.42
C PRO A 39 13.81 4.72 24.67
N GLU A 40 14.78 3.90 24.27
CA GLU A 40 16.21 4.21 24.32
C GLU A 40 16.63 5.27 23.29
N LEU A 41 15.91 5.37 22.16
CA LEU A 41 16.13 6.39 21.13
C LEU A 41 15.29 7.64 21.46
N ASN A 42 15.82 8.45 22.36
CA ASN A 42 15.22 9.73 22.78
C ASN A 42 16.14 10.92 22.50
N VAL A 43 15.60 12.14 22.64
CA VAL A 43 16.31 13.40 22.36
C VAL A 43 17.66 13.48 23.08
N ASN A 44 17.72 13.04 24.34
CA ASN A 44 18.96 13.08 25.14
C ASN A 44 20.02 12.11 24.63
N ALA A 45 19.61 10.94 24.14
CA ALA A 45 20.53 9.98 23.53
C ALA A 45 21.05 10.49 22.19
N LEU A 46 20.20 11.13 21.38
CA LEU A 46 20.57 11.66 20.07
C LEU A 46 21.47 12.90 20.15
N SER A 47 21.28 13.77 21.14
CA SER A 47 22.08 14.99 21.31
C SER A 47 23.56 14.74 21.62
N GLN A 48 23.90 13.54 22.07
CA GLN A 48 25.29 13.12 22.35
C GLN A 48 25.97 12.47 21.14
N LEU A 49 25.25 12.26 20.05
CA LEU A 49 25.74 11.54 18.87
C LEU A 49 26.06 12.50 17.73
N LYS A 50 26.97 12.05 16.86
CA LYS A 50 27.22 12.72 15.57
C LYS A 50 26.11 12.39 14.57
N PRO A 51 25.88 13.24 13.55
CA PRO A 51 24.83 12.99 12.55
C PRO A 51 24.95 11.62 11.89
N GLU A 52 26.16 11.17 11.54
CA GLU A 52 26.35 9.86 10.91
C GLU A 52 25.98 8.70 11.87
N GLN A 53 26.22 8.88 13.16
CA GLN A 53 25.86 7.88 14.18
C GLN A 53 24.35 7.83 14.42
N ILE A 54 23.65 8.96 14.25
CA ILE A 54 22.20 9.04 14.30
C ILE A 54 21.60 8.31 13.10
N GLU A 55 22.09 8.58 11.89
CA GLU A 55 21.68 7.87 10.67
C GLU A 55 21.85 6.35 10.81
N ASP A 56 23.02 5.92 11.29
CA ASP A 56 23.32 4.49 11.47
C ASP A 56 22.40 3.83 12.51
N ARG A 57 22.16 4.49 13.66
CA ARG A 57 21.28 3.97 14.71
C ARG A 57 19.84 3.83 14.23
N LEU A 58 19.32 4.83 13.52
CA LEU A 58 17.97 4.79 12.97
C LEU A 58 17.84 3.74 11.88
N THR A 59 18.87 3.60 11.02
CA THR A 59 18.90 2.58 9.98
C THR A 59 18.90 1.17 10.57
N GLN A 60 19.74 0.91 11.59
CA GLN A 60 19.77 -0.38 12.29
C GLN A 60 18.43 -0.72 12.95
N GLN A 61 17.75 0.28 13.54
CA GLN A 61 16.43 0.08 14.12
C GLN A 61 15.40 -0.29 13.04
N ALA A 62 15.42 0.40 11.90
CA ALA A 62 14.53 0.10 10.78
C ALA A 62 14.77 -1.32 10.22
N GLU A 63 16.03 -1.70 10.03
CA GLU A 63 16.43 -3.05 9.59
C GLU A 63 15.97 -4.13 10.57
N ALA A 64 16.17 -3.93 11.88
CA ALA A 64 15.73 -4.87 12.90
C ALA A 64 14.21 -5.09 12.89
N LEU A 65 13.43 -4.02 12.71
CA LEU A 65 11.97 -4.11 12.58
C LEU A 65 11.55 -4.80 11.28
N TYR A 66 12.26 -4.53 10.19
CA TYR A 66 12.02 -5.18 8.91
C TYR A 66 12.27 -6.69 8.99
N GLU A 67 13.38 -7.11 9.60
CA GLU A 67 13.72 -8.51 9.81
C GLU A 67 12.71 -9.22 10.72
N ALA A 68 12.26 -8.55 11.79
CA ALA A 68 11.22 -9.09 12.66
C ALA A 68 9.93 -9.36 11.86
N ARG A 69 9.53 -8.41 11.02
CA ARG A 69 8.37 -8.54 10.14
C ARG A 69 8.52 -9.65 9.11
N GLU A 70 9.71 -9.80 8.50
CA GLU A 70 9.98 -10.89 7.55
C GLU A 70 9.90 -12.27 8.24
N LYS A 71 10.34 -12.38 9.49
CA LYS A 71 10.20 -13.61 10.30
C LYS A 71 8.74 -13.93 10.61
N GLU A 72 7.91 -12.93 10.87
CA GLU A 72 6.47 -13.10 11.15
C GLU A 72 5.66 -13.49 9.91
N LEU A 73 5.90 -12.83 8.78
CA LEU A 73 5.14 -13.05 7.54
C LEU A 73 5.68 -14.22 6.70
N GLY A 74 6.96 -14.53 6.84
CA GLY A 74 7.71 -15.42 5.96
C GLY A 74 8.23 -14.69 4.71
N SER A 75 9.41 -15.13 4.23
CA SER A 75 10.12 -14.43 3.15
C SER A 75 9.30 -14.31 1.86
N ASP A 76 8.62 -15.37 1.42
CA ASP A 76 7.80 -15.34 0.19
C ASP A 76 6.69 -14.28 0.24
N ASN A 77 5.98 -14.21 1.37
CA ASN A 77 4.91 -13.23 1.57
C ASN A 77 5.48 -11.81 1.68
N MET A 78 6.65 -11.65 2.29
CA MET A 78 7.33 -10.36 2.37
C MET A 78 7.71 -9.83 0.98
N ARG A 79 8.25 -10.68 0.09
CA ARG A 79 8.54 -10.28 -1.30
C ARG A 79 7.29 -9.93 -2.09
N VAL A 80 6.17 -10.60 -1.83
CA VAL A 80 4.87 -10.25 -2.44
C VAL A 80 4.38 -8.89 -1.93
N LEU A 81 4.50 -8.64 -0.63
CA LEU A 81 4.15 -7.37 -0.01
C LEU A 81 4.96 -6.22 -0.60
N GLU A 82 6.30 -6.36 -0.67
CA GLU A 82 7.21 -5.39 -1.28
C GLU A 82 6.77 -5.03 -2.70
N ARG A 83 6.54 -6.04 -3.55
CA ARG A 83 6.10 -5.83 -4.93
C ARG A 83 4.75 -5.12 -4.99
N LEU A 84 3.80 -5.50 -4.15
CA LEU A 84 2.46 -4.90 -4.13
C LEU A 84 2.52 -3.44 -3.70
N VAL A 85 3.28 -3.12 -2.65
CA VAL A 85 3.49 -1.75 -2.17
C VAL A 85 4.16 -0.92 -3.26
N MET A 86 5.27 -1.39 -3.84
CA MET A 86 5.98 -0.67 -4.90
C MET A 86 5.09 -0.42 -6.13
N LEU A 87 4.44 -1.46 -6.66
CA LEU A 87 3.59 -1.32 -7.85
C LEU A 87 2.44 -0.36 -7.61
N ARG A 88 1.74 -0.50 -6.47
CA ARG A 88 0.61 0.39 -6.16
C ARG A 88 1.04 1.84 -6.02
N THR A 89 2.16 2.11 -5.35
CA THR A 89 2.67 3.47 -5.17
C THR A 89 3.11 4.06 -6.50
N ILE A 90 3.89 3.33 -7.30
CA ILE A 90 4.37 3.78 -8.61
C ILE A 90 3.20 4.04 -9.56
N ASP A 91 2.24 3.11 -9.66
CA ASP A 91 1.11 3.23 -10.59
C ASP A 91 0.27 4.48 -10.29
N ASN A 92 -0.03 4.73 -9.01
CA ASN A 92 -0.80 5.91 -8.60
C ASN A 92 -0.07 7.21 -8.96
N LEU A 93 1.19 7.34 -8.53
CA LEU A 93 1.95 8.58 -8.71
C LEU A 93 2.36 8.81 -10.17
N TRP A 94 2.56 7.74 -10.95
CA TRP A 94 2.90 7.85 -12.36
C TRP A 94 1.74 8.41 -13.20
N VAL A 95 0.50 8.00 -12.91
CA VAL A 95 -0.68 8.54 -13.60
C VAL A 95 -0.83 10.04 -13.34
N GLU A 96 -0.64 10.47 -12.09
CA GLU A 96 -0.65 11.88 -11.72
C GLU A 96 0.48 12.66 -12.42
N HIS A 97 1.69 12.10 -12.46
CA HIS A 97 2.82 12.69 -13.15
C HIS A 97 2.59 12.87 -14.65
N LEU A 98 2.05 11.85 -15.34
CA LEU A 98 1.72 11.94 -16.77
C LEU A 98 0.70 13.07 -17.03
N THR A 99 -0.28 13.21 -16.15
CA THR A 99 -1.27 14.30 -16.23
C THR A 99 -0.61 15.66 -16.05
N ALA A 100 0.29 15.80 -15.06
CA ALA A 100 1.05 17.03 -14.84
C ALA A 100 1.94 17.40 -16.03
N MET A 101 2.60 16.41 -16.65
CA MET A 101 3.44 16.61 -17.84
C MET A 101 2.63 17.05 -19.06
N GLU A 102 1.42 16.50 -19.26
CA GLU A 102 0.53 16.94 -20.34
C GLU A 102 0.08 18.39 -20.14
N ASN A 103 -0.34 18.77 -18.92
CA ASN A 103 -0.73 20.13 -18.61
C ASN A 103 0.43 21.11 -18.85
N MET A 104 1.63 20.78 -18.35
CA MET A 104 2.82 21.61 -18.54
C MET A 104 3.17 21.78 -20.02
N ARG A 105 3.00 20.74 -20.84
CA ARG A 105 3.22 20.81 -22.29
C ARG A 105 2.29 21.82 -22.96
N GLN A 106 1.04 21.91 -22.53
CA GLN A 106 0.06 22.86 -23.05
C GLN A 106 0.39 24.29 -22.61
N ASP A 107 0.82 24.47 -21.36
CA ASP A 107 1.09 25.79 -20.80
C ASP A 107 2.42 26.39 -21.25
N VAL A 108 3.44 25.57 -21.55
CA VAL A 108 4.80 26.07 -21.85
C VAL A 108 4.84 27.00 -23.07
N GLY A 109 3.90 26.80 -24.02
CA GLY A 109 3.74 27.68 -25.18
C GLY A 109 3.36 29.11 -24.79
N LEU A 110 2.54 29.29 -23.76
CA LEU A 110 2.15 30.60 -23.22
C LEU A 110 3.29 31.22 -22.40
N TYR A 111 3.99 30.41 -21.58
CA TYR A 111 5.10 30.88 -20.75
C TYR A 111 6.33 31.35 -21.55
N ALA A 112 6.60 30.72 -22.69
CA ALA A 112 7.72 31.11 -23.55
C ALA A 112 7.55 32.51 -24.16
N MET A 113 6.31 32.93 -24.42
CA MET A 113 6.01 34.28 -24.92
C MET A 113 6.36 35.36 -23.89
N GLY A 114 6.22 35.06 -22.59
CA GLY A 114 6.47 36.02 -21.50
C GLY A 114 7.92 36.13 -21.02
N ARG A 115 8.76 35.10 -21.24
CA ARG A 115 10.13 35.03 -20.67
C ARG A 115 11.28 35.05 -21.69
N GLN A 116 11.00 35.18 -22.99
CA GLN A 116 12.01 35.17 -24.07
C GLN A 116 13.02 34.01 -23.95
N ARG A 117 12.56 32.84 -23.47
CA ARG A 117 13.36 31.62 -23.36
C ARG A 117 12.72 30.53 -24.20
N ASP A 118 13.55 29.64 -24.74
CA ASP A 118 13.10 28.52 -25.55
C ASP A 118 12.13 27.61 -24.74
N PRO A 119 10.87 27.44 -25.18
CA PRO A 119 9.89 26.59 -24.50
C PRO A 119 10.39 25.16 -24.28
N LEU A 120 11.19 24.62 -25.21
CA LEU A 120 11.73 23.26 -25.09
C LEU A 120 12.69 23.14 -23.91
N VAL A 121 13.51 24.17 -23.67
CA VAL A 121 14.44 24.21 -22.54
C VAL A 121 13.69 24.30 -21.22
N ILE A 122 12.64 25.13 -21.16
CA ILE A 122 11.78 25.24 -19.97
C ILE A 122 11.13 23.90 -19.66
N TYR A 123 10.49 23.28 -20.66
CA TYR A 123 9.81 22.00 -20.51
C TYR A 123 10.76 20.90 -20.00
N LYS A 124 11.98 20.82 -20.56
CA LYS A 124 12.98 19.83 -20.13
C LYS A 124 13.41 20.04 -18.68
N ASN A 125 13.73 21.27 -18.29
CA ASN A 125 14.22 21.56 -16.96
C ASN A 125 13.13 21.35 -15.90
N GLU A 126 11.92 21.81 -16.18
CA GLU A 126 10.79 21.65 -15.27
C GLU A 126 10.33 20.19 -15.20
N GLY A 127 10.27 19.50 -16.33
CA GLY A 127 9.95 18.08 -16.38
C GLY A 127 10.93 17.23 -15.61
N TYR A 128 12.24 17.52 -15.71
CA TYR A 128 13.26 16.85 -14.91
C TYR A 128 13.06 17.11 -13.41
N ARG A 129 12.78 18.36 -13.01
CA ARG A 129 12.51 18.69 -11.59
C ARG A 129 11.29 17.93 -11.06
N GLN A 130 10.19 17.91 -11.81
CA GLN A 130 8.99 17.17 -11.44
C GLN A 130 9.25 15.66 -11.36
N PHE A 131 10.06 15.11 -12.26
CA PHE A 131 10.45 13.70 -12.22
C PHE A 131 11.30 13.37 -10.99
N GLN A 132 12.26 14.22 -10.62
CA GLN A 132 13.03 14.03 -9.37
C GLN A 132 12.13 14.08 -8.13
N SER A 133 11.17 15.03 -8.10
CA SER A 133 10.17 15.09 -7.03
C SER A 133 9.34 13.80 -6.97
N LEU A 134 8.90 13.29 -8.11
CA LEU A 134 8.17 12.01 -8.20
C LEU A 134 8.99 10.86 -7.60
N LEU A 135 10.27 10.75 -7.93
CA LEU A 135 11.14 9.69 -7.38
C LEU A 135 11.26 9.79 -5.85
N SER A 136 11.43 11.01 -5.31
CA SER A 136 11.42 11.22 -3.86
C SER A 136 10.07 10.85 -3.23
N THR A 137 8.94 11.24 -3.84
CA THR A 137 7.61 10.88 -3.33
C THR A 137 7.36 9.39 -3.37
N ILE A 138 7.76 8.68 -4.44
CA ILE A 138 7.69 7.21 -4.50
C ILE A 138 8.50 6.60 -3.36
N GLN A 139 9.71 7.10 -3.12
CA GLN A 139 10.55 6.61 -2.03
C GLN A 139 9.88 6.78 -0.68
N HIS A 140 9.42 7.99 -0.39
CA HIS A 140 8.73 8.36 0.82
C HIS A 140 7.52 7.45 1.08
N ASP A 141 6.60 7.37 0.12
CA ASP A 141 5.36 6.62 0.24
C ASP A 141 5.59 5.13 0.42
N VAL A 142 6.56 4.53 -0.29
CA VAL A 142 6.90 3.11 -0.13
C VAL A 142 7.42 2.85 1.27
N VAL A 143 8.31 3.70 1.79
CA VAL A 143 8.90 3.55 3.13
C VAL A 143 7.85 3.74 4.22
N HIS A 144 6.97 4.74 4.13
CA HIS A 144 5.88 4.90 5.08
C HIS A 144 4.87 3.74 5.02
N THR A 145 4.58 3.24 3.82
CA THR A 145 3.56 2.19 3.65
C THR A 145 4.06 0.81 4.12
N ILE A 146 5.31 0.45 3.86
CA ILE A 146 5.80 -0.92 4.10
C ILE A 146 5.76 -1.33 5.58
N TYR A 147 5.97 -0.38 6.50
CA TYR A 147 5.91 -0.64 7.95
C TYR A 147 4.48 -0.66 8.51
N HIS A 148 3.51 -0.06 7.82
CA HIS A 148 2.11 0.02 8.29
C HIS A 148 1.19 -1.07 7.71
N VAL A 149 1.50 -1.64 6.55
CA VAL A 149 0.58 -2.58 5.86
C VAL A 149 0.67 -4.01 6.41
N GLY A 150 -0.38 -4.47 7.08
CA GLY A 150 -0.52 -5.88 7.49
C GLY A 150 -1.11 -6.75 6.38
N ILE A 151 -0.56 -7.95 6.18
CA ILE A 151 -1.19 -8.97 5.34
C ILE A 151 -2.29 -9.64 6.17
N VAL A 152 -3.56 -9.35 5.87
CA VAL A 152 -4.66 -10.17 6.40
C VAL A 152 -4.58 -11.53 5.72
N ARG A 153 -4.10 -12.53 6.46
CA ARG A 153 -4.07 -13.92 6.02
C ARG A 153 -5.49 -14.35 5.74
N ARG A 154 -5.87 -14.40 4.47
CA ARG A 154 -7.16 -14.96 4.06
C ARG A 154 -7.02 -16.47 4.22
N GLU A 155 -7.37 -16.98 5.39
CA GLU A 155 -7.49 -18.42 5.58
C GLU A 155 -8.43 -18.95 4.51
N ALA A 156 -7.92 -19.88 3.69
CA ALA A 156 -8.74 -20.58 2.71
C ALA A 156 -9.96 -21.13 3.47
N PRO A 157 -11.19 -20.95 2.96
CA PRO A 157 -12.36 -21.49 3.62
C PRO A 157 -12.13 -22.99 3.80
N GLY A 158 -11.94 -23.41 5.05
CA GLY A 158 -11.68 -24.80 5.39
C GLY A 158 -12.74 -25.67 4.74
N ALA A 159 -12.28 -26.70 4.02
CA ALA A 159 -13.19 -27.71 3.49
C ALA A 159 -14.11 -28.17 4.63
N PRO A 160 -15.45 -28.25 4.41
CA PRO A 160 -16.37 -28.55 5.49
C PRO A 160 -15.99 -29.89 6.10
N ALA A 161 -15.62 -29.84 7.39
CA ALA A 161 -15.36 -31.03 8.20
C ALA A 161 -16.57 -31.97 8.06
N GLN A 162 -16.30 -33.18 7.59
CA GLN A 162 -17.28 -34.25 7.53
C GLN A 162 -17.87 -34.44 8.93
N ALA A 163 -19.17 -34.20 9.05
CA ALA A 163 -19.91 -34.39 10.28
C ALA A 163 -19.80 -35.87 10.70
N VAL A 164 -19.09 -36.09 11.80
CA VAL A 164 -19.03 -37.38 12.49
C VAL A 164 -20.44 -37.70 12.97
N ALA A 165 -21.00 -38.79 12.48
CA ALA A 165 -22.29 -39.29 12.90
C ALA A 165 -22.22 -39.77 14.36
N SER A 166 -23.01 -39.17 15.24
CA SER A 166 -23.39 -39.80 16.51
C SER A 166 -24.91 -39.79 16.64
N ARG A 167 -25.42 -40.96 17.02
CA ARG A 167 -26.81 -41.37 17.08
C ARG A 167 -27.55 -40.75 18.29
N GLY A 168 -28.83 -40.45 18.07
CA GLY A 168 -29.89 -40.59 19.09
C GLY A 168 -30.49 -39.29 19.61
N GLY A 169 -31.78 -39.06 19.29
CA GLY A 169 -32.61 -38.04 19.94
C GLY A 169 -33.58 -37.35 19.00
N GLU A 170 -34.81 -37.85 18.93
CA GLU A 170 -35.91 -37.35 18.08
C GLU A 170 -36.32 -35.90 18.42
N SER A 171 -36.50 -35.07 17.39
CA SER A 171 -37.81 -34.49 16.99
C SER A 171 -37.71 -33.08 16.36
N LYS A 172 -38.62 -32.86 15.39
CA LYS A 172 -38.93 -31.65 14.59
C LYS A 172 -38.07 -31.40 13.35
N GLN A 173 -38.34 -32.23 12.34
CA GLN A 173 -37.93 -32.03 10.96
C GLN A 173 -38.66 -30.81 10.35
N ARG A 174 -37.95 -29.70 10.12
CA ARG A 174 -38.39 -28.63 9.22
C ARG A 174 -38.23 -29.12 7.78
N LEU A 175 -39.36 -29.32 7.08
CA LEU A 175 -39.39 -29.64 5.65
C LEU A 175 -38.76 -28.51 4.84
N LYS A 176 -37.54 -28.72 4.32
CA LYS A 176 -36.97 -27.89 3.24
C LYS A 176 -37.59 -28.34 1.91
N VAL A 177 -38.51 -27.54 1.37
CA VAL A 177 -39.00 -27.71 -0.01
C VAL A 177 -37.92 -27.21 -0.98
N GLY A 178 -37.01 -28.11 -1.35
CA GLY A 178 -36.13 -27.94 -2.51
C GLY A 178 -36.88 -28.31 -3.78
N GLY A 179 -37.61 -27.36 -4.38
CA GLY A 179 -38.23 -27.57 -5.68
C GLY A 179 -37.15 -27.68 -6.77
N ARG A 180 -37.12 -28.82 -7.49
CA ARG A 180 -36.31 -28.96 -8.72
C ARG A 180 -36.69 -27.82 -9.67
N LYS A 181 -35.72 -27.04 -10.13
CA LYS A 181 -35.95 -26.00 -11.15
C LYS A 181 -36.41 -26.70 -12.43
N VAL A 182 -37.69 -26.59 -12.76
CA VAL A 182 -38.26 -27.14 -14.01
C VAL A 182 -37.74 -26.30 -15.17
N GLY A 183 -37.06 -26.95 -16.12
CA GLY A 183 -36.51 -26.28 -17.29
C GLY A 183 -37.60 -25.78 -18.23
N ARG A 184 -37.33 -24.70 -18.97
CA ARG A 184 -38.31 -24.00 -19.84
C ARG A 184 -39.00 -24.91 -20.87
N ASN A 185 -38.35 -25.99 -21.30
CA ASN A 185 -38.87 -26.95 -22.28
C ASN A 185 -39.32 -28.29 -21.66
N ASP A 186 -39.19 -28.49 -20.35
CA ASP A 186 -39.55 -29.73 -19.66
C ASP A 186 -41.09 -29.92 -19.60
N PRO A 187 -41.58 -31.16 -19.37
CA PRO A 187 -42.99 -31.41 -19.13
C PRO A 187 -43.50 -30.56 -17.95
N CYS A 188 -44.65 -29.92 -18.12
CA CYS A 188 -45.19 -29.03 -17.10
C CYS A 188 -45.72 -29.84 -15.89
N PRO A 189 -45.34 -29.48 -14.64
CA PRO A 189 -45.71 -30.24 -13.46
C PRO A 189 -47.19 -30.12 -13.07
N CYS A 190 -48.00 -29.28 -13.76
CA CYS A 190 -49.44 -29.18 -13.54
C CYS A 190 -50.26 -30.33 -14.15
N GLY A 191 -49.60 -31.30 -14.80
CA GLY A 191 -50.27 -32.46 -15.40
C GLY A 191 -50.93 -32.19 -16.75
N SER A 192 -50.70 -31.02 -17.37
CA SER A 192 -51.31 -30.65 -18.65
C SER A 192 -50.76 -31.37 -19.88
N GLY A 193 -49.69 -32.15 -19.74
CA GLY A 193 -49.00 -32.84 -20.84
C GLY A 193 -48.22 -31.92 -21.82
N LYS A 194 -48.22 -30.60 -21.61
CA LYS A 194 -47.51 -29.61 -22.45
C LYS A 194 -46.14 -29.22 -21.86
N LYS A 195 -45.23 -28.69 -22.69
CA LYS A 195 -43.95 -28.12 -22.22
C LYS A 195 -44.18 -26.89 -21.33
N TYR A 196 -43.35 -26.68 -20.30
CA TYR A 196 -43.51 -25.65 -19.26
C TYR A 196 -43.76 -24.24 -19.82
N LYS A 197 -42.95 -23.78 -20.78
CA LYS A 197 -43.12 -22.45 -21.43
C LYS A 197 -44.46 -22.24 -22.17
N LYS A 198 -45.15 -23.32 -22.54
CA LYS A 198 -46.45 -23.26 -23.24
C LYS A 198 -47.63 -23.46 -22.28
N CYS A 199 -47.38 -23.59 -20.98
CA CYS A 199 -48.41 -23.76 -19.95
C CYS A 199 -48.17 -22.76 -18.80
N CYS A 200 -47.63 -23.21 -17.66
CA CYS A 200 -47.43 -22.36 -16.47
C CYS A 200 -46.22 -21.40 -16.55
N GLY A 201 -45.37 -21.51 -17.57
CA GLY A 201 -44.18 -20.70 -17.75
C GLY A 201 -44.34 -19.51 -18.72
N ARG A 202 -45.56 -18.95 -18.83
CA ARG A 202 -45.81 -17.67 -19.50
C ARG A 202 -45.70 -16.53 -18.51
#